data_AF-A0A2N1IFA7-F1
#
_entry.id   AF-A0A2N1IFA7-F1
#
_cell.length_a   1.000
_cell.length_b   1.000
_cell.length_c   1.000
_cell.angle_alpha   90.00
_cell.angle_beta   90.00
_cell.angle_gamma   90.00
#
_symmetry.space_group_name_H-M   'P 1'
#
loop_
_entity.id
_entity.type
_entity.pdbx_description
1 polymer ?
#
loop_
_entity_poly.entity_id
_entity_poly.type
_entity_poly.pdbx_seq_one_letter_code
_entity_poly.pdbx_strand_id
1 'polypeptide(L)'
;MKIFVVGLISFVLGLGLAGFVAIKFFVYGGQSVAASEIQFYSNTLQLINTNDINEIIKRSCFSLPVALENKEQMDNSFFATESPLIMVSADESIEDLAAKHLSDKGICKRT
;
A
#
# COMPACT_ATOMS: atom_id res chain seq x y z
N MET A 1 -47.13 -13.32 -0.28
CA MET A 1 -46.16 -14.25 0.36
C MET A 1 -45.07 -14.74 -0.58
N LYS A 2 -45.39 -15.39 -1.71
CA LYS A 2 -44.38 -16.01 -2.60
C LYS A 2 -43.31 -15.02 -3.13
N ILE A 3 -43.71 -13.82 -3.54
CA ILE A 3 -42.81 -12.80 -4.11
C ILE A 3 -41.83 -12.26 -3.07
N PHE A 4 -42.28 -12.04 -1.82
CA PHE A 4 -41.42 -11.61 -0.72
C PHE A 4 -40.36 -12.66 -0.37
N VAL A 5 -40.73 -13.94 -0.39
CA VAL A 5 -39.79 -15.05 -0.13
C VAL A 5 -38.73 -15.15 -1.22
N VAL A 6 -39.12 -15.02 -2.49
CA VAL A 6 -38.18 -15.02 -3.62
C VAL A 6 -37.23 -13.82 -3.52
N GLY A 7 -37.75 -12.62 -3.21
CA GLY A 7 -36.92 -11.43 -3.02
C GLY A 7 -35.90 -11.58 -1.88
N LEU A 8 -36.30 -12.16 -0.75
CA LEU A 8 -35.40 -12.38 0.39
C LEU A 8 -34.27 -13.37 0.03
N ILE A 9 -34.61 -14.47 -0.64
CA ILE A 9 -33.63 -15.49 -1.06
C ILE A 9 -32.65 -14.91 -2.08
N SER A 10 -33.14 -14.19 -3.09
CA SER A 10 -32.29 -13.54 -4.09
C SER A 10 -31.37 -12.48 -3.47
N PHE A 11 -31.84 -11.74 -2.46
CA PHE A 11 -31.04 -10.76 -1.74
C PHE A 11 -29.90 -11.42 -0.93
N VAL A 12 -30.20 -12.49 -0.21
CA VAL A 12 -29.19 -13.24 0.57
C VAL A 12 -28.15 -13.88 -0.36
N LEU A 13 -28.58 -14.46 -1.48
CA LEU A 13 -27.66 -15.00 -2.49
C LEU A 13 -26.80 -13.91 -3.13
N GLY A 14 -27.38 -12.74 -3.43
CA GLY A 14 -26.66 -11.59 -3.96
C GLY A 14 -25.57 -11.08 -3.00
N LEU A 15 -25.90 -10.96 -1.71
CA LEU A 15 -24.92 -10.60 -0.67
C LEU A 15 -23.81 -11.65 -0.53
N GLY A 16 -24.15 -12.94 -0.60
CA GLY A 16 -23.17 -14.02 -0.55
C GLY A 16 -22.16 -13.96 -1.70
N LEU A 17 -22.63 -13.75 -2.92
CA LEU A 17 -21.76 -13.63 -4.10
C LEU A 17 -20.91 -12.36 -4.05
N ALA A 18 -21.50 -11.21 -3.68
CA ALA A 18 -20.76 -9.95 -3.56
C ALA A 18 -19.68 -10.04 -2.47
N GLY A 19 -19.99 -10.65 -1.32
CA GLY A 19 -19.03 -10.89 -0.25
C GLY A 19 -17.88 -11.80 -0.69
N PHE A 20 -18.18 -12.88 -1.42
CA PHE A 20 -17.16 -13.78 -1.96
C PHE A 20 -16.19 -13.06 -2.93
N VAL A 21 -16.74 -12.22 -3.81
CA VAL A 21 -15.95 -11.40 -4.73
C VAL A 21 -15.10 -10.38 -3.98
N ALA A 22 -15.65 -9.70 -2.98
CA ALA A 22 -14.91 -8.75 -2.16
C ALA A 22 -13.71 -9.39 -1.43
N ILE A 23 -13.90 -10.60 -0.87
CA ILE A 23 -12.81 -11.36 -0.22
C ILE A 23 -11.70 -11.67 -1.23
N LYS A 24 -12.05 -12.07 -2.45
CA LYS A 24 -11.06 -12.33 -3.51
C LYS A 24 -10.26 -11.09 -3.89
N PHE A 25 -10.92 -9.94 -4.02
CA PHE A 25 -10.22 -8.67 -4.27
C PHE A 25 -9.31 -8.28 -3.12
N PHE A 26 -9.73 -8.49 -1.87
CA PHE A 26 -8.90 -8.23 -0.70
C PHE A 26 -7.62 -9.10 -0.69
N VAL A 27 -7.76 -10.40 -0.93
CA VAL A 27 -6.60 -11.33 -1.03
C VAL A 27 -5.69 -10.95 -2.20
N TYR A 28 -6.26 -10.57 -3.34
CA TYR A 28 -5.48 -10.11 -4.49
C TYR A 28 -4.70 -8.83 -4.18
N GLY A 29 -5.30 -7.89 -3.45
CA GLY A 29 -4.62 -6.68 -2.96
C GLY A 29 -3.40 -7.03 -2.10
N GLY A 30 -3.56 -7.92 -1.11
CA GLY A 30 -2.45 -8.37 -0.27
C GLY A 30 -1.34 -9.07 -1.06
N GLN A 31 -1.70 -9.94 -2.02
CA GLN A 31 -0.72 -10.59 -2.91
C GLN A 31 0.01 -9.59 -3.80
N SER A 32 -0.68 -8.56 -4.30
CA SER A 32 -0.09 -7.50 -5.11
C SER A 32 0.91 -6.67 -4.31
N VAL A 33 0.60 -6.34 -3.05
CA VAL A 33 1.52 -5.63 -2.15
C VAL A 33 2.77 -6.48 -1.90
N ALA A 34 2.60 -7.74 -1.53
CA ALA A 34 3.72 -8.66 -1.30
C ALA A 34 4.59 -8.83 -2.56
N ALA A 35 4.00 -8.93 -3.75
CA ALA A 35 4.73 -9.02 -5.01
C ALA A 35 5.51 -7.73 -5.30
N SER A 36 4.90 -6.56 -5.05
CA SER A 36 5.56 -5.27 -5.17
C SER A 36 6.74 -5.13 -4.21
N GLU A 37 6.59 -5.56 -2.96
CA GLU A 37 7.68 -5.58 -1.97
C GLU A 37 8.82 -6.48 -2.41
N ILE A 38 8.52 -7.72 -2.85
CA ILE A 38 9.52 -8.66 -3.37
C ILE A 38 10.29 -8.04 -4.54
N GLN A 39 9.57 -7.40 -5.48
CA GLN A 39 10.20 -6.76 -6.64
C GLN A 39 11.06 -5.57 -6.23
N PHE A 40 10.61 -4.75 -5.27
CA PHE A 40 11.38 -3.64 -4.74
C PHE A 40 12.69 -4.12 -4.09
N TYR A 41 12.60 -5.06 -3.15
CA TYR A 41 13.78 -5.60 -2.47
C TYR A 41 14.71 -6.33 -3.44
N SER A 42 14.19 -7.09 -4.41
CA SER A 42 15.00 -7.77 -5.42
C SER A 42 15.77 -6.79 -6.30
N ASN A 43 15.11 -5.73 -6.78
CA ASN A 43 15.77 -4.68 -7.57
C ASN A 43 16.82 -3.92 -6.74
N THR A 44 16.50 -3.59 -5.49
CA THR A 44 17.44 -2.91 -4.60
C THR A 44 18.68 -3.79 -4.35
N LEU A 45 18.50 -5.08 -4.08
CA LEU A 45 19.62 -6.02 -3.92
C LEU A 45 20.46 -6.16 -5.19
N GLN A 46 19.83 -6.15 -6.38
CA GLN A 46 20.55 -6.17 -7.64
C GLN A 46 21.41 -4.91 -7.82
N LEU A 47 20.86 -3.73 -7.49
CA LEU A 47 21.60 -2.46 -7.57
C LEU A 47 22.73 -2.36 -6.55
N ILE A 48 22.54 -2.93 -5.34
CA ILE A 48 23.62 -3.07 -4.34
C ILE A 48 24.72 -3.98 -4.90
N ASN A 49 24.35 -5.11 -5.51
CA ASN A 49 25.30 -6.04 -6.09
C ASN A 49 26.10 -5.42 -7.26
N THR A 50 25.51 -4.50 -8.02
CA THR A 50 26.20 -3.73 -9.06
C THR A 50 26.90 -2.47 -8.53
N ASN A 51 26.89 -2.25 -7.21
CA ASN A 51 27.48 -1.10 -6.53
C ASN A 51 26.94 0.27 -7.00
N ASP A 52 25.71 0.30 -7.52
CA ASP A 52 25.09 1.50 -8.07
C ASP A 52 24.17 2.18 -7.03
N ILE A 53 24.81 2.66 -5.96
CA ILE A 53 24.11 3.28 -4.82
C ILE A 53 23.39 4.57 -5.24
N ASN A 54 23.90 5.28 -6.25
CA ASN A 54 23.27 6.50 -6.75
C ASN A 54 21.93 6.21 -7.43
N GLU A 55 21.83 5.12 -8.21
CA GLU A 55 20.57 4.72 -8.83
C GLU A 55 19.55 4.23 -7.80
N ILE A 56 19.99 3.59 -6.71
CA ILE A 56 19.12 3.23 -5.57
C ILE A 56 18.52 4.49 -4.93
N ILE A 57 19.37 5.47 -4.62
CA ILE A 57 18.94 6.73 -4.00
C ILE A 57 17.95 7.43 -4.93
N LYS A 58 18.29 7.58 -6.21
CA LYS A 58 17.44 8.25 -7.21
C LYS A 58 16.07 7.59 -7.34
N ARG A 59 16.01 6.25 -7.47
CA ARG A 59 14.74 5.52 -7.56
C ARG A 59 13.90 5.66 -6.29
N SER A 60 14.53 5.50 -5.13
CA SER A 60 13.86 5.63 -3.83
C SER A 60 13.30 7.04 -3.64
N CYS A 61 14.08 8.07 -4.00
CA CYS A 61 13.67 9.46 -3.90
C CYS A 61 12.57 9.86 -4.88
N PHE A 62 12.47 9.18 -6.02
CA PHE A 62 11.36 9.34 -6.95
C PHE A 62 10.08 8.64 -6.46
N SER A 63 10.19 7.41 -5.95
CA SER A 63 9.02 6.61 -5.54
C SER A 63 8.45 7.01 -4.18
N LEU A 64 9.28 7.49 -3.25
CA LEU A 64 8.88 7.83 -1.88
C LEU A 64 7.77 8.89 -1.78
N PRO A 65 7.82 10.05 -2.49
CA PRO A 65 6.74 11.04 -2.43
C PRO A 65 5.44 10.51 -3.05
N VAL A 66 5.53 9.71 -4.12
CA VAL A 66 4.36 9.07 -4.75
C VAL A 66 3.72 8.05 -3.81
N ALA A 67 4.53 7.29 -3.07
CA ALA A 67 4.04 6.34 -2.08
C ALA A 67 3.33 7.03 -0.91
N LEU A 68 3.86 8.17 -0.43
CA LEU A 68 3.21 9.00 0.59
C LEU A 68 1.85 9.54 0.11
N GLU A 69 1.79 10.08 -1.11
CA GLU A 69 0.56 10.61 -1.69
C GLU A 69 -0.49 9.50 -1.87
N ASN A 70 -0.08 8.33 -2.39
CA ASN A 70 -0.99 7.18 -2.54
C ASN A 70 -1.52 6.69 -1.19
N LYS A 71 -0.68 6.68 -0.15
CA LYS A 71 -1.11 6.34 1.21
C LYS A 71 -2.10 7.37 1.77
N GLU A 72 -1.85 8.67 1.61
CA GLU A 72 -2.77 9.72 2.02
C GLU A 72 -4.14 9.57 1.33
N GLN A 73 -4.15 9.26 0.03
CA GLN A 73 -5.40 8.98 -0.70
C GLN A 73 -6.11 7.72 -0.20
N MET A 74 -5.37 6.69 0.21
CA MET A 74 -5.92 5.46 0.79
C MET A 74 -6.46 5.66 2.21
N ASP A 75 -5.77 6.42 3.05
CA ASP A 75 -6.20 6.73 4.42
C ASP A 75 -7.47 7.61 4.42
N ASN A 76 -7.64 8.45 3.39
CA ASN A 76 -8.85 9.22 3.15
C ASN A 76 -10.01 8.42 2.51
N SER A 77 -9.79 7.15 2.15
CA SER A 77 -10.82 6.30 1.54
C SER A 77 -11.79 5.75 2.58
N PHE A 78 -13.07 5.60 2.22
CA PHE A 78 -14.10 4.96 3.05
C PHE A 78 -13.77 3.50 3.42
N PHE A 79 -12.88 2.87 2.65
CA PHE A 79 -12.40 1.50 2.88
C PHE A 79 -11.01 1.46 3.53
N ALA A 80 -10.55 2.56 4.12
CA ALA A 80 -9.31 2.59 4.89
C ALA A 80 -9.40 1.55 6.01
N THR A 81 -8.63 0.47 5.87
CA THR A 81 -8.38 -0.45 6.97
C THR A 81 -7.24 0.13 7.77
N GLU A 82 -7.41 0.27 9.09
CA GLU A 82 -6.31 0.64 9.97
C GLU A 82 -5.17 -0.36 9.77
N SER A 83 -4.09 0.09 9.11
CA SER A 83 -2.86 -0.65 9.12
C SER A 83 -2.35 -0.61 10.56
N PRO A 84 -2.01 -1.74 11.20
CA PRO A 84 -1.39 -1.68 12.52
C PRO A 84 -0.20 -0.74 12.41
N LEU A 85 -0.23 0.38 13.14
CA LEU A 85 0.83 1.39 13.08
C LEU A 85 2.16 0.66 13.27
N ILE A 86 2.94 0.55 12.20
CA ILE A 86 4.31 0.07 12.29
C ILE A 86 5.10 1.29 12.78
N MET A 87 5.06 1.51 14.09
CA MET A 87 5.96 2.44 14.75
C MET A 87 7.39 1.97 14.49
N VAL A 88 8.15 2.72 13.69
CA VAL A 88 9.57 2.44 13.41
C VAL A 88 10.39 2.65 14.68
N SER A 89 9.94 3.56 15.54
CA SER A 89 10.42 3.78 16.90
C SER A 89 9.28 4.34 17.77
N ALA A 90 9.46 4.41 19.09
CA ALA A 90 8.42 4.78 20.05
C ALA A 90 7.78 6.16 19.85
N ASP A 91 8.36 7.03 19.00
CA ASP A 91 7.93 8.43 18.80
C ASP A 91 7.96 8.93 17.34
N GLU A 92 8.40 8.12 16.36
CA GLU A 92 8.40 8.52 14.93
C GLU A 92 7.47 7.62 14.11
N SER A 93 6.53 8.25 13.41
CA SER A 93 5.73 7.61 12.38
C SER A 93 6.57 7.33 11.12
N ILE A 94 6.10 6.43 10.24
CA ILE A 94 6.77 6.16 8.95
C ILE A 94 6.77 7.41 8.09
N GLU A 95 5.74 8.22 8.22
CA GLU A 95 5.50 9.49 7.54
C GLU A 95 6.53 10.54 7.97
N ASP A 96 6.79 10.65 9.28
CA ASP A 96 7.82 11.56 9.81
C ASP A 96 9.22 11.17 9.34
N LEU A 97 9.51 9.85 9.33
CA LEU A 97 10.76 9.32 8.82
C LEU A 97 10.93 9.62 7.32
N ALA A 98 9.88 9.41 6.52
CA ALA A 98 9.89 9.69 5.10
C ALA A 98 10.07 11.19 4.81
N ALA A 99 9.39 12.06 5.57
CA ALA A 99 9.53 13.51 5.47
C ALA A 99 10.96 13.98 5.77
N LYS A 100 11.63 13.35 6.75
CA LYS A 100 13.04 13.62 7.09
C LYS A 100 13.98 13.33 5.92
N HIS A 101 13.76 12.24 5.20
CA HIS A 101 14.56 11.86 4.01
C HIS A 101 14.30 12.74 2.78
N LEU A 102 13.10 13.33 2.68
CA LEU A 102 12.68 14.27 1.63
C LEU A 102 13.01 15.74 1.93
N SER A 103 13.44 16.06 3.15
CA SER A 103 13.80 17.43 3.55
C SER A 103 15.06 17.96 2.84
N ASP A 104 15.31 19.28 2.88
CA ASP A 104 16.49 19.92 2.27
C ASP A 104 17.85 19.40 2.79
N LYS A 105 17.85 18.76 3.97
CA LYS A 105 19.02 18.08 4.56
C LYS A 105 19.03 16.57 4.32
N GLY A 106 18.00 16.05 3.66
CA GLY A 106 17.82 14.65 3.32
C GLY A 106 18.62 14.22 2.10
N ILE A 107 18.57 12.92 1.83
CA ILE A 107 19.29 12.29 0.71
C ILE A 107 18.55 12.53 -0.62
N CYS A 108 17.25 12.83 -0.53
CA CYS A 108 16.37 13.12 -1.65
C CYS A 108 16.28 14.64 -1.90
N LYS A 109 17.33 15.24 -2.45
CA LYS A 109 17.26 16.63 -2.90
C LYS A 109 16.31 16.71 -4.10
N ARG A 110 15.28 17.56 -4.02
CA ARG A 110 14.53 18.00 -5.22
C ARG A 110 15.54 18.65 -6.16
N THR A 111 15.80 17.99 -7.28
CA THR A 111 16.55 18.58 -8.41
C THR A 111 15.54 19.04 -9.44
#